data_AF-A0A023GDG6-F1
#
_entry.id   AF-A0A023GDG6-F1
#
_cell.length_a   1.000
_cell.length_b   1.000
_cell.length_c   1.000
_cell.angle_alpha   90.00
_cell.angle_beta   90.00
_cell.angle_gamma   90.00
#
_symmetry.space_group_name_H-M   'P 1'
#
loop_
_entity.id
_entity.type
_entity.pdbx_description
1 polymer ?
#
loop_
_entity_poly.entity_id
_entity_poly.type
_entity_poly.pdbx_seq_one_letter_code
_entity_poly.pdbx_strand_id
1 'polypeptide(L)'
;DRVFRQALNIMLPVTLGIYMLSAVDIVLATPYEFNPRNSPRQNARLLTGVSETLFVRKQTRTPALAPNTRCQAMTKIREVNPGVFYYRVFYTSTEAGIQLEDFVSTVSTSTTRGHHQPNAVSYKTLRLGAVGLYKVFYADRRSGCFLLVSNTLEYGPACRILQTASTVDGPVPQDCRRVYIENCPRDSIEIYVPNCRLMIQRFFARRG
;
A
#
# COMPACT_ATOMS: atom_id res chain seq x y z
N ASP A 1 -51.05 2.70 35.78
CA ASP A 1 -50.52 2.57 34.41
C ASP A 1 -49.95 3.90 33.84
N ARG A 2 -49.06 4.57 34.60
CA ARG A 2 -48.44 5.87 34.23
C ARG A 2 -46.94 5.86 34.51
N VAL A 3 -46.56 5.24 35.62
CA VAL A 3 -45.18 4.97 36.06
C VAL A 3 -44.40 4.11 35.05
N PHE A 4 -45.03 3.07 34.48
CA PHE A 4 -44.40 2.20 33.47
C PHE A 4 -44.05 2.93 32.16
N ARG A 5 -44.90 3.86 31.70
CA ARG A 5 -44.64 4.66 30.49
C ARG A 5 -43.52 5.69 30.69
N GLN A 6 -43.40 6.27 31.88
CA GLN A 6 -42.28 7.16 32.21
C GLN A 6 -40.95 6.41 32.28
N ALA A 7 -40.91 5.21 32.87
CA ALA A 7 -39.71 4.39 32.90
C ALA A 7 -39.25 3.96 31.50
N LEU A 8 -40.20 3.60 30.61
CA LEU A 8 -39.90 3.25 29.22
C LEU A 8 -39.38 4.46 28.40
N ASN A 9 -39.97 5.65 28.59
CA ASN A 9 -39.56 6.89 27.91
C ASN A 9 -38.19 7.43 28.38
N ILE A 10 -37.70 7.01 29.54
CA ILE A 10 -36.35 7.35 30.04
C ILE A 10 -35.34 6.24 29.66
N MET A 11 -35.74 4.96 29.71
CA MET A 11 -34.85 3.85 29.35
C MET A 11 -34.48 3.80 27.87
N LEU A 12 -35.39 4.13 26.95
CA LEU A 12 -35.07 4.17 25.51
C LEU A 12 -33.98 5.20 25.14
N PRO A 13 -34.07 6.49 25.52
CA PRO A 13 -33.04 7.46 25.17
C PRO A 13 -31.71 7.21 25.88
N VAL A 14 -31.73 6.68 27.11
CA VAL A 14 -30.50 6.32 27.84
C VAL A 14 -29.80 5.13 27.18
N THR A 15 -30.53 4.08 26.81
CA THR A 15 -29.96 2.93 26.09
C THR A 15 -29.44 3.34 24.72
N LEU A 16 -30.19 4.12 23.93
CA LEU A 16 -29.71 4.71 22.67
C LEU A 16 -28.45 5.56 22.87
N GLY A 17 -28.40 6.40 23.92
CA GLY A 17 -27.22 7.21 24.24
C GLY A 17 -25.99 6.38 24.56
N ILE A 18 -26.14 5.30 25.34
CA ILE A 18 -25.06 4.36 25.67
C ILE A 18 -24.60 3.58 24.44
N TYR A 19 -25.52 3.14 23.57
CA TYR A 19 -25.16 2.49 22.29
C TYR A 19 -24.41 3.44 21.36
N MET A 20 -24.80 4.71 21.30
CA MET A 20 -24.10 5.70 20.49
C MET A 20 -22.72 6.03 21.03
N LEU A 21 -22.55 6.16 22.35
CA LEU A 21 -21.25 6.38 22.99
C LEU A 21 -20.30 5.19 22.78
N SER A 22 -20.77 3.98 23.05
CA SER A 22 -19.97 2.76 22.85
C SER A 22 -19.60 2.53 21.37
N ALA A 23 -20.49 2.85 20.42
CA ALA A 23 -20.17 2.79 19.00
C ALA A 23 -19.08 3.79 18.57
N VAL A 24 -19.03 4.98 19.19
CA VAL A 24 -18.00 6.00 18.89
C VAL A 24 -16.61 5.54 19.39
N ASP A 25 -16.53 4.95 20.58
CA ASP A 25 -15.26 4.46 21.14
C ASP A 25 -14.67 3.30 20.32
N ILE A 26 -15.51 2.37 19.82
CA ILE A 26 -15.08 1.27 18.94
C ILE A 26 -14.44 1.80 17.66
N VAL A 27 -14.98 2.89 17.07
CA VAL A 27 -14.44 3.50 15.85
C VAL A 27 -13.07 4.15 16.06
N LEU A 28 -12.79 4.68 17.26
CA LEU A 28 -11.50 5.31 17.59
C LEU A 28 -10.40 4.29 17.94
N ALA A 29 -10.75 3.12 18.48
CA ALA A 29 -9.81 2.04 18.78
C ALA A 29 -9.56 1.07 17.60
N THR A 30 -10.30 1.21 16.49
CA THR A 30 -10.16 0.32 15.34
C THR A 30 -8.84 0.59 14.60
N PRO A 31 -7.98 -0.43 14.38
CA PRO A 31 -6.75 -0.28 13.62
C PRO A 31 -7.00 0.32 12.23
N TYR A 32 -6.03 1.08 11.71
CA TYR A 32 -6.17 1.77 10.42
C TYR A 32 -6.67 0.85 9.30
N GLU A 33 -6.14 -0.39 9.25
CA GLU A 33 -6.53 -1.43 8.27
C GLU A 33 -8.03 -1.66 8.23
N PHE A 34 -8.67 -1.75 9.40
CA PHE A 34 -10.06 -2.20 9.53
C PHE A 34 -11.06 -1.05 9.70
N ASN A 35 -10.59 0.19 9.77
CA ASN A 35 -11.47 1.34 9.88
C ASN A 35 -12.22 1.57 8.55
N PRO A 36 -13.57 1.46 8.51
CA PRO A 36 -14.34 1.57 7.29
C PRO A 36 -14.14 2.91 6.55
N ARG A 37 -13.79 3.99 7.27
CA ARG A 37 -13.50 5.30 6.68
C ARG A 37 -12.28 5.28 5.76
N ASN A 38 -11.36 4.33 5.96
CA ASN A 38 -10.16 4.16 5.15
C ASN A 38 -10.37 3.21 3.95
N SER A 39 -11.46 2.43 3.93
CA SER A 39 -11.72 1.45 2.88
C SER A 39 -11.62 2.00 1.44
N PRO A 40 -12.12 3.22 1.13
CA PRO A 40 -11.97 3.80 -0.20
C PRO A 40 -10.51 4.00 -0.62
N ARG A 41 -9.59 4.24 0.34
CA ARG A 41 -8.15 4.42 0.12
C ARG A 41 -7.39 3.09 0.04
N GLN A 42 -8.03 1.96 0.35
CA GLN A 42 -7.39 0.65 0.40
C GLN A 42 -7.70 -0.21 -0.83
N ASN A 43 -8.51 0.28 -1.77
CA ASN A 43 -8.88 -0.50 -2.95
C ASN A 43 -7.67 -0.68 -3.90
N ALA A 44 -7.35 -1.93 -4.22
CA ALA A 44 -6.23 -2.29 -5.08
C ALA A 44 -6.33 -1.69 -6.50
N ARG A 45 -7.54 -1.40 -6.98
CA ARG A 45 -7.75 -0.69 -8.26
C ARG A 45 -7.15 0.71 -8.28
N LEU A 46 -6.96 1.35 -7.12
CA LEU A 46 -6.27 2.64 -7.07
C LEU A 46 -4.81 2.52 -7.50
N LEU A 47 -4.15 1.41 -7.12
CA LEU A 47 -2.77 1.13 -7.52
C LEU A 47 -2.71 0.53 -8.92
N THR A 48 -3.55 -0.46 -9.24
CA THR A 48 -3.51 -1.12 -10.56
C THR A 48 -4.05 -0.24 -11.69
N GLY A 49 -4.82 0.80 -11.36
CA GLY A 49 -5.29 1.83 -12.29
C GLY A 49 -4.21 2.82 -12.75
N VAL A 50 -3.01 2.80 -12.16
CA VAL A 50 -1.91 3.69 -12.57
C VAL A 50 -1.27 3.20 -13.87
N SER A 51 -1.07 4.11 -14.83
CA SER A 51 -0.36 3.86 -16.10
C SER A 51 1.12 4.24 -16.06
N GLU A 52 1.51 5.15 -15.16
CA GLU A 52 2.89 5.55 -14.95
C GLU A 52 3.73 4.47 -14.26
N THR A 53 5.05 4.61 -14.34
CA THR A 53 5.97 3.85 -13.47
C THR A 53 5.75 4.22 -12.01
N LEU A 54 5.57 3.20 -11.17
CA LEU A 54 5.54 3.33 -9.72
C LEU A 54 6.93 3.02 -9.17
N PHE A 55 7.56 4.00 -8.55
CA PHE A 55 8.86 3.86 -7.90
C PHE A 55 8.66 3.60 -6.41
N VAL A 56 9.42 2.67 -5.84
CA VAL A 56 9.50 2.52 -4.39
C VAL A 56 10.36 3.66 -3.87
N ARG A 57 9.74 4.60 -3.17
CA ARG A 57 10.43 5.75 -2.57
C ARG A 57 11.31 5.27 -1.42
N LYS A 58 10.69 4.59 -0.45
CA LYS A 58 11.33 4.04 0.75
C LYS A 58 10.61 2.80 1.24
N GLN A 59 11.28 2.00 2.06
CA GLN A 59 10.69 0.84 2.72
C GLN A 59 11.29 0.57 4.09
N THR A 60 10.60 -0.21 4.92
CA THR A 60 11.13 -0.72 6.18
C THR A 60 12.37 -1.60 5.94
N ARG A 61 13.42 -1.45 6.76
CA ARG A 61 14.62 -2.30 6.71
C ARG A 61 14.34 -3.62 7.42
N THR A 62 13.90 -4.64 6.68
CA THR A 62 13.55 -5.95 7.25
C THR A 62 13.72 -7.07 6.20
N PRO A 63 14.07 -8.31 6.60
CA PRO A 63 14.13 -9.44 5.68
C PRO A 63 12.82 -9.72 4.94
N ALA A 64 11.65 -9.35 5.51
CA ALA A 64 10.35 -9.47 4.82
C ALA A 64 10.26 -8.70 3.50
N LEU A 65 11.11 -7.68 3.31
CA LEU A 65 11.16 -6.85 2.10
C LEU A 65 12.51 -6.95 1.39
N ALA A 66 13.33 -7.94 1.74
CA ALA A 66 14.60 -8.15 1.09
C ALA A 66 14.43 -8.39 -0.43
N PRO A 67 15.39 -7.94 -1.24
CA PRO A 67 16.59 -7.21 -0.86
C PRO A 67 16.34 -5.70 -0.73
N ASN A 68 17.25 -5.00 -0.04
CA ASN A 68 17.22 -3.54 0.10
C ASN A 68 17.92 -2.81 -1.07
N THR A 69 17.94 -3.43 -2.25
CA THR A 69 18.56 -2.84 -3.44
C THR A 69 17.82 -1.58 -3.88
N ARG A 70 18.52 -0.68 -4.58
CA ARG A 70 17.96 0.59 -5.03
C ARG A 70 17.13 0.43 -6.29
N CYS A 71 16.45 1.51 -6.66
CA CYS A 71 15.73 1.65 -7.93
C CYS A 71 14.67 0.59 -8.18
N GLN A 72 14.03 0.12 -7.10
CA GLN A 72 12.91 -0.79 -7.22
C GLN A 72 11.70 -0.01 -7.76
N ALA A 73 11.16 -0.46 -8.88
CA ALA A 73 10.02 0.17 -9.54
C ALA A 73 9.22 -0.84 -10.34
N MET A 74 8.02 -0.46 -10.75
CA MET A 74 7.21 -1.29 -11.64
C MET A 74 6.35 -0.45 -12.58
N THR A 75 6.18 -0.91 -13.81
CA THR A 75 5.34 -0.28 -14.82
C THR A 75 4.32 -1.29 -15.32
N LYS A 76 3.04 -0.92 -15.32
CA LYS A 76 1.99 -1.77 -15.87
C LYS A 76 2.17 -1.91 -17.38
N ILE A 77 2.19 -3.14 -17.86
CA ILE A 77 2.18 -3.45 -19.30
C ILE A 77 0.73 -3.52 -19.76
N ARG A 78 -0.06 -4.42 -19.15
CA ARG A 78 -1.47 -4.64 -19.50
C ARG A 78 -2.20 -5.40 -18.40
N GLU A 79 -3.51 -5.29 -18.38
CA GLU A 79 -4.39 -6.25 -17.72
C GLU A 79 -4.57 -7.46 -18.66
N VAL A 80 -4.44 -8.66 -18.13
CA VAL A 80 -4.57 -9.91 -18.92
C VAL A 80 -5.89 -10.61 -18.67
N ASN A 81 -6.39 -10.51 -17.43
CA ASN A 81 -7.70 -10.97 -16.99
C ASN A 81 -8.16 -10.02 -15.87
N PRO A 82 -9.46 -9.96 -15.53
CA PRO A 82 -9.93 -9.14 -14.42
C PRO A 82 -9.12 -9.38 -13.14
N GLY A 83 -8.42 -8.35 -12.66
CA GLY A 83 -7.61 -8.43 -11.44
C GLY A 83 -6.24 -9.12 -11.60
N VAL A 84 -5.83 -9.47 -12.84
CA VAL A 84 -4.52 -10.05 -13.15
C VAL A 84 -3.83 -9.20 -14.22
N PHE A 85 -2.61 -8.77 -13.94
CA PHE A 85 -1.88 -7.82 -14.74
C PHE A 85 -0.46 -8.30 -15.00
N TYR A 86 0.10 -7.90 -16.12
CA TYR A 86 1.53 -7.96 -16.36
C TYR A 86 2.16 -6.62 -16.05
N TYR A 87 3.18 -6.65 -15.19
CA TYR A 87 4.02 -5.50 -14.88
C TYR A 87 5.45 -5.82 -15.26
N ARG A 88 6.17 -4.83 -15.79
CA ARG A 88 7.63 -4.88 -15.83
C ARG A 88 8.14 -4.37 -14.49
N VAL A 89 8.90 -5.19 -13.78
CA VAL A 89 9.53 -4.85 -12.50
C VAL A 89 10.99 -4.53 -12.77
N PHE A 90 11.49 -3.49 -12.13
CA PHE A 90 12.85 -2.99 -12.19
C PHE A 90 13.48 -3.00 -10.80
N TYR A 91 14.78 -3.27 -10.72
CA TYR A 91 15.58 -3.15 -9.50
C TYR A 91 17.06 -3.10 -9.88
N THR A 92 17.93 -2.60 -8.99
CA THR A 92 19.38 -2.78 -9.19
C THR A 92 19.85 -4.09 -8.60
N SER A 93 20.76 -4.80 -9.28
CA SER A 93 21.28 -6.11 -8.82
C SER A 93 22.08 -6.02 -7.51
N THR A 94 22.68 -4.86 -7.24
CA THR A 94 23.46 -4.58 -6.02
C THR A 94 22.95 -3.33 -5.32
N GLU A 95 23.28 -3.19 -4.02
CA GLU A 95 22.99 -1.96 -3.26
C GLU A 95 23.70 -0.74 -3.86
N ALA A 96 24.87 -0.93 -4.49
CA ALA A 96 25.62 0.10 -5.18
C ALA A 96 24.92 0.67 -6.42
N GLY A 97 23.87 -0.01 -6.94
CA GLY A 97 22.97 0.60 -7.91
C GLY A 97 23.48 0.70 -9.34
N ILE A 98 24.49 -0.10 -9.72
CA ILE A 98 25.22 0.08 -10.99
C ILE A 98 24.48 -0.53 -12.19
N GLN A 99 23.88 -1.70 -12.01
CA GLN A 99 23.23 -2.45 -13.08
C GLN A 99 21.73 -2.53 -12.82
N LEU A 100 20.94 -2.01 -13.78
CA LEU A 100 19.49 -2.12 -13.77
C LEU A 100 19.10 -3.49 -14.32
N GLU A 101 18.40 -4.26 -13.49
CA GLU A 101 17.75 -5.50 -13.87
C GLU A 101 16.26 -5.27 -14.08
N ASP A 102 15.66 -6.07 -14.94
CA ASP A 102 14.23 -6.03 -15.19
C ASP A 102 13.67 -7.42 -15.47
N PHE A 103 12.37 -7.62 -15.22
CA PHE A 103 11.64 -8.82 -15.64
C PHE A 103 10.14 -8.56 -15.69
N VAL A 104 9.38 -9.43 -16.36
CA VAL A 104 7.92 -9.40 -16.33
C VAL A 104 7.41 -10.20 -15.13
N SER A 105 6.66 -9.54 -14.26
CA SER A 105 6.01 -10.12 -13.08
C SER A 105 4.50 -10.12 -13.29
N THR A 106 3.84 -11.19 -12.85
CA THR A 106 2.37 -11.22 -12.78
C THR A 106 1.96 -10.57 -11.47
N VAL A 107 1.13 -9.52 -11.55
CA VAL A 107 0.50 -8.87 -10.40
C VAL A 107 -0.95 -9.33 -10.36
N SER A 108 -1.38 -9.89 -9.23
CA SER A 108 -2.78 -10.29 -9.02
C SER A 108 -3.37 -9.56 -7.84
N THR A 109 -4.65 -9.18 -7.92
CA THR A 109 -5.38 -8.56 -6.81
C THR A 109 -6.15 -9.60 -6.00
N SER A 110 -6.20 -9.43 -4.68
CA SER A 110 -6.99 -10.27 -3.79
C SER A 110 -7.68 -9.45 -2.71
N THR A 111 -8.69 -10.03 -2.07
CA THR A 111 -9.40 -9.47 -0.93
C THR A 111 -8.90 -10.17 0.34
N THR A 112 -8.39 -9.41 1.30
CA THR A 112 -7.99 -9.96 2.60
C THR A 112 -9.17 -9.99 3.57
N ARG A 113 -9.04 -10.80 4.63
CA ARG A 113 -10.07 -10.91 5.69
C ARG A 113 -10.46 -9.53 6.21
N GLY A 114 -11.77 -9.28 6.34
CA GLY A 114 -12.32 -8.02 6.83
C GLY A 114 -12.59 -6.98 5.75
N HIS A 115 -12.28 -7.25 4.49
CA HIS A 115 -12.56 -6.35 3.36
C HIS A 115 -13.61 -6.95 2.41
N HIS A 116 -14.39 -6.07 1.77
CA HIS A 116 -15.40 -6.44 0.76
C HIS A 116 -14.92 -6.25 -0.68
N GLN A 117 -13.81 -5.53 -0.86
CA GLN A 117 -13.23 -5.24 -2.18
C GLN A 117 -11.76 -5.65 -2.18
N PRO A 118 -11.17 -5.96 -3.35
CA PRO A 118 -9.75 -6.27 -3.45
C PRO A 118 -8.92 -5.14 -2.87
N ASN A 119 -8.09 -5.46 -1.88
CA ASN A 119 -7.27 -4.52 -1.12
C ASN A 119 -5.82 -4.97 -1.01
N ALA A 120 -5.43 -6.02 -1.73
CA ALA A 120 -4.06 -6.50 -1.75
C ALA A 120 -3.61 -6.83 -3.17
N VAL A 121 -2.30 -6.78 -3.37
CA VAL A 121 -1.62 -7.20 -4.59
C VAL A 121 -0.55 -8.24 -4.27
N SER A 122 -0.44 -9.26 -5.12
CA SER A 122 0.58 -10.30 -5.03
C SER A 122 1.47 -10.28 -6.26
N TYR A 123 2.78 -10.16 -6.06
CA TYR A 123 3.75 -10.11 -7.15
C TYR A 123 5.18 -10.45 -6.68
N LYS A 124 6.05 -10.79 -7.63
CA LYS A 124 7.48 -10.92 -7.38
C LYS A 124 8.18 -9.58 -7.51
N THR A 125 9.07 -9.27 -6.57
CA THR A 125 9.97 -8.11 -6.61
C THR A 125 11.32 -8.42 -7.26
N LEU A 126 11.69 -9.70 -7.32
CA LEU A 126 12.89 -10.22 -7.97
C LEU A 126 12.55 -11.35 -8.95
N ARG A 127 13.35 -11.51 -10.01
CA ARG A 127 13.13 -12.52 -11.06
C ARG A 127 13.00 -13.95 -10.50
N LEU A 128 13.90 -14.32 -9.60
CA LEU A 128 13.93 -15.63 -8.94
C LEU A 128 13.38 -15.57 -7.50
N GLY A 129 12.73 -14.48 -7.13
CA GLY A 129 12.14 -14.31 -5.79
C GLY A 129 10.80 -15.00 -5.61
N ALA A 130 10.39 -15.13 -4.35
CA ALA A 130 9.05 -15.54 -3.97
C ALA A 130 8.01 -14.47 -4.33
N VAL A 131 6.75 -14.89 -4.46
CA VAL A 131 5.62 -13.96 -4.60
C VAL A 131 5.31 -13.38 -3.22
N GLY A 132 5.43 -12.06 -3.09
CA GLY A 132 5.03 -11.34 -1.88
C GLY A 132 3.56 -10.92 -1.94
N LEU A 133 2.86 -10.96 -0.81
CA LEU A 133 1.53 -10.38 -0.64
C LEU A 133 1.65 -9.00 0.01
N TYR A 134 1.10 -7.99 -0.63
CA TYR A 134 1.14 -6.61 -0.19
C TYR A 134 -0.27 -6.04 -0.09
N LYS A 135 -0.72 -5.75 1.12
CA LYS A 135 -1.97 -5.02 1.36
C LYS A 135 -1.78 -3.56 0.94
N VAL A 136 -2.72 -3.04 0.16
CA VAL A 136 -2.86 -1.61 -0.13
C VAL A 136 -3.42 -0.96 1.11
N PHE A 137 -2.52 -0.40 1.91
CA PHE A 137 -2.85 0.20 3.20
C PHE A 137 -3.33 1.63 3.01
N TYR A 138 -2.74 2.37 2.07
CA TYR A 138 -3.22 3.68 1.64
C TYR A 138 -2.92 3.87 0.16
N ALA A 139 -3.84 4.47 -0.59
CA ALA A 139 -3.64 4.80 -1.98
C ALA A 139 -4.33 6.13 -2.31
N ASP A 140 -3.61 6.97 -3.03
CA ASP A 140 -4.14 8.21 -3.57
C ASP A 140 -3.53 8.48 -4.95
N ARG A 141 -4.32 8.22 -5.99
CA ARG A 141 -3.90 8.43 -7.38
C ARG A 141 -3.61 9.89 -7.69
N ARG A 142 -4.28 10.84 -7.03
CA ARG A 142 -4.14 12.27 -7.31
C ARG A 142 -2.79 12.80 -6.81
N SER A 143 -2.40 12.43 -5.60
CA SER A 143 -1.07 12.76 -5.07
C SER A 143 0.02 11.82 -5.56
N GLY A 144 -0.36 10.74 -6.24
CA GLY A 144 0.56 9.75 -6.79
C GLY A 144 1.26 8.91 -5.72
N CYS A 145 0.71 8.78 -4.51
CA CYS A 145 1.34 8.07 -3.40
C CYS A 145 0.54 6.85 -2.95
N PHE A 146 1.27 5.77 -2.66
CA PHE A 146 0.72 4.48 -2.26
C PHE A 146 1.56 3.91 -1.13
N LEU A 147 0.90 3.33 -0.12
CA LEU A 147 1.50 2.61 0.99
C LEU A 147 1.09 1.15 0.90
N LEU A 148 2.10 0.29 0.77
CA LEU A 148 1.93 -1.15 0.80
C LEU A 148 2.46 -1.72 2.10
N VAL A 149 1.75 -2.69 2.66
CA VAL A 149 2.11 -3.39 3.89
C VAL A 149 2.16 -4.89 3.63
N SER A 150 3.26 -5.51 4.00
CA SER A 150 3.42 -6.97 4.08
C SER A 150 3.53 -7.35 5.55
N ASN A 151 2.81 -8.38 5.98
CA ASN A 151 2.91 -8.91 7.35
C ASN A 151 3.36 -10.36 7.26
N THR A 152 4.55 -10.66 7.75
CA THR A 152 5.00 -12.05 7.92
C THR A 152 4.95 -12.43 9.39
N LEU A 153 4.74 -13.72 9.69
CA LEU A 153 4.75 -14.22 11.07
C LEU A 153 6.11 -13.99 11.75
N GLU A 154 7.19 -14.11 10.97
CA GLU A 154 8.57 -14.03 11.48
C GLU A 154 9.05 -12.59 11.71
N TYR A 155 8.69 -11.65 10.83
CA TYR A 155 9.26 -10.30 10.83
C TYR A 155 8.25 -9.19 11.12
N GLY A 156 6.98 -9.55 11.34
CA GLY A 156 5.91 -8.59 11.63
C GLY A 156 5.56 -7.71 10.42
N PRO A 157 5.00 -6.51 10.65
CA PRO A 157 4.60 -5.61 9.58
C PRO A 157 5.80 -4.93 8.94
N ALA A 158 5.78 -4.84 7.62
CA ALA A 158 6.81 -4.23 6.80
C ALA A 158 6.18 -3.35 5.73
N CYS A 159 6.62 -2.10 5.64
CA CYS A 159 5.97 -1.09 4.81
C CYS A 159 6.82 -0.66 3.62
N ARG A 160 6.15 -0.27 2.54
CA ARG A 160 6.75 0.35 1.35
C ARG A 160 5.92 1.54 0.91
N ILE A 161 6.56 2.70 0.73
CA ILE A 161 5.94 3.83 0.03
C ILE A 161 6.32 3.77 -1.44
N LEU A 162 5.31 3.86 -2.30
CA LEU A 162 5.49 4.02 -3.74
C LEU A 162 5.00 5.40 -4.17
N GLN A 163 5.68 5.98 -5.17
CA GLN A 163 5.28 7.21 -5.82
C GLN A 163 5.26 7.05 -7.34
N THR A 164 4.37 7.76 -8.03
CA THR A 164 4.37 7.84 -9.49
C THR A 164 5.62 8.53 -10.03
N ALA A 165 5.97 8.21 -11.27
CA ALA A 165 7.09 8.83 -11.98
C ALA A 165 7.03 10.36 -11.97
N SER A 166 5.84 10.93 -12.08
CA SER A 166 5.56 12.37 -11.99
C SER A 166 5.81 13.00 -10.62
N THR A 167 5.76 12.24 -9.52
CA THR A 167 5.80 12.80 -8.16
C THR A 167 7.02 12.37 -7.33
N VAL A 168 7.77 11.36 -7.77
CA VAL A 168 8.82 10.72 -6.95
C VAL A 168 10.03 11.60 -6.61
N ASP A 169 10.34 12.65 -7.39
CA ASP A 169 11.39 13.62 -6.99
C ASP A 169 10.93 14.58 -5.89
N GLY A 170 9.62 14.73 -5.73
CA GLY A 170 9.05 15.54 -4.68
C GLY A 170 9.08 14.83 -3.32
N PRO A 171 8.72 15.55 -2.25
CA PRO A 171 8.49 14.92 -0.97
C PRO A 171 7.31 13.95 -1.05
N VAL A 172 7.33 12.92 -0.19
CA VAL A 172 6.15 12.06 0.02
C VAL A 172 4.97 12.94 0.46
N PRO A 173 3.80 12.87 -0.22
CA PRO A 173 2.61 13.62 0.15
C PRO A 173 2.24 13.47 1.62
N GLN A 174 1.78 14.56 2.24
CA GLN A 174 1.60 14.67 3.70
C GLN A 174 0.72 13.55 4.27
N ASP A 175 -0.43 13.26 3.66
CA ASP A 175 -1.34 12.22 4.16
C ASP A 175 -0.72 10.82 4.08
N CYS A 176 -0.08 10.50 2.95
CA CYS A 176 0.61 9.24 2.75
C CYS A 176 1.75 9.05 3.77
N ARG A 177 2.53 10.13 3.99
CA ARG A 177 3.60 10.17 4.99
C ARG A 177 3.07 10.00 6.40
N ARG A 178 1.96 10.65 6.73
CA ARG A 178 1.32 10.57 8.05
C ARG A 178 0.88 9.13 8.34
N VAL A 179 0.16 8.50 7.42
CA VAL A 179 -0.27 7.09 7.58
C VAL A 179 0.93 6.17 7.75
N TYR A 180 2.01 6.38 6.99
CA TYR A 180 3.26 5.63 7.18
C TYR A 180 3.83 5.79 8.59
N ILE A 181 4.01 7.02 9.08
CA ILE A 181 4.62 7.29 10.39
C ILE A 181 3.79 6.68 11.52
N GLU A 182 2.46 6.75 11.42
CA GLU A 182 1.54 6.27 12.45
C GLU A 182 1.43 4.73 12.49
N ASN A 183 1.69 4.03 11.39
CA ASN A 183 1.34 2.60 11.26
C ASN A 183 2.51 1.67 10.86
N CYS A 184 3.69 2.21 10.58
CA CYS A 184 4.84 1.42 10.10
C CYS A 184 6.02 1.45 11.06
N PRO A 185 6.88 0.42 11.04
CA PRO A 185 8.13 0.46 11.79
C PRO A 185 9.02 1.65 11.38
N ARG A 186 9.76 2.19 12.36
CA ARG A 186 10.56 3.41 12.19
C ARG A 186 11.79 3.20 11.31
N ASP A 187 12.48 2.08 11.45
CA ASP A 187 13.69 1.80 10.68
C ASP A 187 13.36 1.59 9.19
N SER A 188 13.80 2.54 8.36
CA SER A 188 13.47 2.61 6.95
C SER A 188 14.71 2.94 6.14
N ILE A 189 14.75 2.43 4.91
CA ILE A 189 15.78 2.73 3.93
C ILE A 189 15.14 3.41 2.72
N GLU A 190 15.82 4.43 2.22
CA GLU A 190 15.47 5.04 0.93
C GLU A 190 15.79 4.04 -0.19
N ILE A 191 14.87 3.87 -1.14
CA ILE A 191 15.06 2.95 -2.28
C ILE A 191 15.23 3.75 -3.56
N TYR A 192 14.53 4.87 -3.66
CA TYR A 192 14.67 5.82 -4.75
C TYR A 192 15.84 6.77 -4.52
N VAL A 193 16.67 6.92 -5.54
CA VAL A 193 17.65 8.00 -5.71
C VAL A 193 17.46 8.58 -7.11
N PRO A 194 17.85 9.85 -7.38
CA PRO A 194 17.57 10.50 -8.66
C PRO A 194 18.01 9.71 -9.91
N ASN A 195 19.12 8.96 -9.81
CA ASN A 195 19.63 8.12 -10.89
C ASN A 195 18.64 7.00 -11.31
N CYS A 196 17.76 6.55 -10.42
CA CYS A 196 16.80 5.49 -10.71
C CYS A 196 15.88 5.83 -11.87
N ARG A 197 15.38 7.07 -11.94
CA ARG A 197 14.54 7.48 -13.07
C ARG A 197 15.34 7.48 -14.37
N LEU A 198 16.56 8.01 -14.35
CA LEU A 198 17.42 8.08 -15.53
C LEU A 198 17.72 6.68 -16.09
N MET A 199 18.02 5.71 -15.22
CA MET A 199 18.27 4.32 -15.63
C MET A 199 17.05 3.71 -16.34
N ILE A 200 15.85 3.88 -15.77
CA ILE A 200 14.62 3.31 -16.34
C ILE A 200 14.20 4.05 -17.63
N GLN A 201 14.36 5.37 -17.71
CA GLN A 201 14.13 6.12 -18.96
C GLN A 201 15.05 5.66 -20.08
N ARG A 202 16.35 5.49 -19.80
CA ARG A 202 17.32 4.96 -20.77
C ARG A 202 16.99 3.54 -21.20
N PHE A 203 16.46 2.72 -20.29
CA PHE A 203 15.97 1.38 -20.64
C PHE A 203 14.85 1.44 -21.69
N PHE A 204 13.83 2.27 -21.47
CA PHE A 204 12.74 2.41 -22.42
C PHE A 204 13.20 3.00 -23.76
N ALA A 205 14.07 4.01 -23.74
CA ALA A 205 14.59 4.63 -24.96
C ALA A 205 15.43 3.70 -25.84
N ARG A 206 16.04 2.64 -25.27
CA ARG A 206 16.82 1.64 -26.02
C ARG A 206 15.97 0.52 -26.63
N ARG A 207 14.71 0.39 -26.20
CA ARG A 207 13.82 -0.72 -26.58
C ARG A 207 12.52 -0.29 -27.27
N GLY A 208 12.26 1.02 -27.33
CA GLY A 208 11.23 1.63 -28.18
C GLY A 208 11.83 2.01 -29.52
#